data_AF-A0A7C5WRI5-F1
#
_entry.id   AF-A0A7C5WRI5-F1
#
_cell.length_a   1.000
_cell.length_b   1.000
_cell.length_c   1.000
_cell.angle_alpha   90.00
_cell.angle_beta   90.00
_cell.angle_gamma   90.00
#
_symmetry.space_group_name_H-M   'P 1'
#
loop_
_entity.id
_entity.type
_entity.pdbx_description
1 polymer ?
#
loop_
_entity_poly.entity_id
_entity_poly.type
_entity_poly.pdbx_seq_one_letter_code
_entity_poly.pdbx_strand_id
1 'polypeptide(L)'
;MATSAWTSCGASASHAGGWTARPSCRSSGASSGSGPPRASSPSWCASRPSGRRVRPGEAEDAVVLTAWLRGASLLFLHVPNEGKRSGRTGAFLRRTGLAKGAPDYLVFTPPPLVDVRGVAIELKSLRGRATPEQRQWLADLESAGWAAQVCRGWRAAVEFLESLGFKGPAIRG
;
A
#
# COMPACT_ATOMS: atom_id res chain seq x y z
N MET A 1 9.35 -42.41 -0.61
CA MET A 1 9.05 -42.05 0.79
C MET A 1 9.47 -40.59 0.94
N ALA A 2 8.66 -39.57 1.21
CA ALA A 2 7.25 -39.47 1.56
C ALA A 2 6.69 -38.19 0.88
N THR A 3 5.49 -38.27 0.30
CA THR A 3 4.77 -37.11 -0.25
C THR A 3 3.72 -36.66 0.78
N SER A 4 3.92 -35.50 1.39
CA SER A 4 2.97 -34.92 2.33
C SER A 4 1.94 -34.10 1.57
N ALA A 5 0.79 -34.71 1.32
CA ALA A 5 -0.39 -34.05 0.77
C ALA A 5 -1.03 -33.12 1.82
N TRP A 6 -1.23 -31.85 1.46
CA TRP A 6 -2.08 -30.93 2.21
C TRP A 6 -3.45 -30.90 1.55
N THR A 7 -4.46 -31.41 2.25
CA THR A 7 -5.87 -31.42 1.83
C THR A 7 -6.49 -30.06 2.16
N SER A 8 -6.98 -29.34 1.15
CA SER A 8 -7.77 -28.13 1.34
C SER A 8 -9.23 -28.49 1.62
N CYS A 9 -9.78 -27.95 2.71
CA CYS A 9 -11.19 -28.04 3.03
C CYS A 9 -11.93 -26.92 2.30
N GLY A 10 -12.85 -27.30 1.41
CA GLY A 10 -13.71 -26.37 0.68
C GLY A 10 -14.86 -25.84 1.53
N ALA A 11 -15.33 -24.64 1.17
CA ALA A 11 -16.67 -24.18 1.50
C ALA A 11 -17.18 -23.32 0.33
N SER A 12 -18.10 -23.90 -0.44
CA SER A 12 -18.93 -23.20 -1.40
C SER A 12 -20.18 -22.67 -0.69
N ALA A 13 -20.55 -21.42 -0.96
CA ALA A 13 -21.91 -20.93 -0.71
C ALA A 13 -22.30 -19.94 -1.80
N SER A 14 -23.02 -20.47 -2.79
CA SER A 14 -23.93 -19.72 -3.66
C SER A 14 -25.20 -19.41 -2.85
N HIS A 15 -25.88 -18.28 -3.09
CA HIS A 15 -27.32 -18.20 -3.37
C HIS A 15 -27.75 -16.77 -3.72
N ALA A 16 -28.68 -16.69 -4.66
CA ALA A 16 -29.20 -15.51 -5.33
C ALA A 16 -30.54 -15.02 -4.75
N GLY A 17 -30.97 -13.83 -5.17
CA GLY A 17 -32.33 -13.26 -5.01
C GLY A 17 -32.22 -11.75 -4.80
N GLY A 18 -32.57 -10.85 -5.74
CA GLY A 18 -33.92 -10.59 -6.26
C GLY A 18 -34.76 -9.99 -5.12
N TRP A 19 -35.29 -8.77 -5.19
CA TRP A 19 -36.57 -8.47 -5.85
C TRP A 19 -36.85 -6.95 -5.88
N THR A 20 -37.30 -6.48 -7.06
CA THR A 20 -38.33 -5.47 -7.35
C THR A 20 -38.15 -3.97 -7.07
N ALA A 21 -38.51 -3.19 -8.10
CA ALA A 21 -38.55 -1.74 -8.19
C ALA A 21 -39.95 -1.14 -7.90
N ARG A 22 -39.94 0.12 -7.40
CA ARG A 22 -40.84 1.30 -7.62
C ARG A 22 -42.38 1.12 -7.58
N PRO A 23 -43.11 2.08 -6.97
CA PRO A 23 -43.54 3.32 -7.66
C PRO A 23 -43.56 4.53 -6.70
N SER A 24 -43.87 5.79 -7.01
CA SER A 24 -44.16 6.60 -8.19
C SER A 24 -44.05 8.06 -7.71
N CYS A 25 -43.77 8.97 -8.63
CA CYS A 25 -43.90 10.41 -8.47
C CYS A 25 -45.32 10.81 -8.00
N ARG A 26 -45.39 11.80 -7.11
CA ARG A 26 -46.58 12.64 -6.96
C ARG A 26 -46.13 14.09 -6.88
N SER A 27 -46.60 14.85 -7.86
CA SER A 27 -46.50 16.29 -7.98
C SER A 27 -47.57 16.96 -7.12
N SER A 28 -47.22 18.08 -6.48
CA SER A 28 -48.13 19.20 -6.23
C SER A 28 -47.45 20.33 -5.47
N GLY A 29 -47.65 21.57 -5.94
CA GLY A 29 -47.69 22.75 -5.07
C GLY A 29 -46.60 23.79 -5.31
N ALA A 30 -46.85 24.70 -6.26
CA ALA A 30 -46.25 26.02 -6.26
C ALA A 30 -46.87 26.86 -5.13
N SER A 31 -46.06 27.59 -4.36
CA SER A 31 -46.51 28.81 -3.70
C SER A 31 -45.35 29.78 -3.54
N SER A 32 -45.66 31.01 -3.90
CA SER A 32 -44.86 32.22 -3.89
C SER A 32 -44.50 32.65 -2.47
N GLY A 33 -43.22 32.91 -2.23
CA GLY A 33 -42.72 33.56 -1.02
C GLY A 33 -41.42 34.28 -1.32
N SER A 34 -41.45 35.61 -1.28
CA SER A 34 -40.33 36.54 -1.40
C SER A 34 -39.20 36.20 -0.41
N GLY A 35 -38.03 35.82 -0.94
CA GLY A 35 -36.83 35.57 -0.16
C GLY A 35 -36.19 36.85 0.38
N PRO A 36 -35.45 36.78 1.51
CA PRO A 36 -34.87 37.94 2.17
C PRO A 36 -33.73 38.59 1.36
N PRO A 37 -33.37 39.85 1.63
CA PRO A 37 -32.39 40.60 0.85
C PRO A 37 -31.00 39.96 0.89
N ARG A 38 -30.33 40.05 -0.26
CA ARG A 38 -29.00 39.54 -0.57
C ARG A 38 -27.97 40.12 0.41
N ALA A 39 -27.64 39.36 1.46
CA ALA A 39 -26.55 39.71 2.36
C ALA A 39 -25.23 39.73 1.59
N SER A 40 -24.50 40.83 1.72
CA SER A 40 -23.14 41.02 1.22
C SER A 40 -22.25 39.94 1.83
N SER A 41 -21.74 39.03 1.00
CA SER A 41 -20.77 38.02 1.43
C SER A 41 -19.54 38.69 2.05
N PRO A 42 -19.10 38.31 3.27
CA PRO A 42 -17.90 38.85 3.88
C PRO A 42 -16.67 38.56 3.00
N SER A 43 -15.78 39.55 2.88
CA SER A 43 -14.57 39.58 2.04
C SER A 43 -13.46 38.61 2.46
N TRP A 44 -13.79 37.46 3.06
CA TRP A 44 -12.86 36.40 3.41
C TRP A 44 -12.79 35.33 2.30
N CYS A 45 -13.19 35.70 1.09
CA CYS A 45 -12.91 34.96 -0.13
C CYS A 45 -11.40 34.67 -0.25
N ALA A 46 -11.08 33.40 -0.04
CA ALA A 46 -10.13 32.63 -0.83
C ALA A 46 -8.68 33.15 -0.87
N SER A 47 -7.91 32.84 0.17
CA SER A 47 -6.55 32.37 -0.06
C SER A 47 -6.62 30.91 -0.52
N ARG A 48 -6.69 30.68 -1.83
CA ARG A 48 -6.34 29.35 -2.39
C ARG A 48 -4.92 29.06 -1.93
N PRO A 49 -4.64 27.98 -1.17
CA PRO A 49 -3.26 27.68 -0.80
C PRO A 49 -2.46 27.52 -2.10
N SER A 50 -1.42 28.33 -2.23
CA SER A 50 -0.50 28.29 -3.36
C SER A 50 0.02 26.86 -3.52
N GLY A 51 -0.25 26.27 -4.69
CA GLY A 51 -0.06 24.86 -4.98
C GLY A 51 1.38 24.37 -4.90
N ARG A 52 1.82 24.01 -3.69
CA ARG A 52 2.71 22.87 -3.53
C ARG A 52 1.82 21.70 -3.11
N ARG A 53 1.49 20.82 -4.06
CA ARG A 53 0.88 19.53 -3.74
C ARG A 53 1.85 18.85 -2.78
N VAL A 54 1.55 18.85 -1.48
CA VAL A 54 2.32 18.09 -0.48
C VAL A 54 2.21 16.65 -0.94
N ARG A 55 3.31 16.11 -1.43
CA ARG A 55 3.33 14.75 -1.95
C ARG A 55 3.25 13.80 -0.77
N PRO A 56 2.57 12.65 -0.92
CA PRO A 56 2.50 11.65 0.12
C PRO A 56 3.87 11.38 0.72
N GLY A 57 3.96 11.39 2.05
CA GLY A 57 5.17 10.98 2.75
C GLY A 57 5.41 9.47 2.58
N GLU A 58 6.62 9.02 2.87
CA GLU A 58 6.99 7.59 2.82
C GLU A 58 6.02 6.71 3.64
N ALA A 59 5.49 7.23 4.74
CA ALA A 59 4.48 6.57 5.55
C ALA A 59 3.13 6.37 4.83
N GLU A 60 2.70 7.34 4.02
CA GLU A 60 1.47 7.19 3.21
C GLU A 60 1.68 6.17 2.09
N ASP A 61 2.84 6.19 1.44
CA ASP A 61 3.22 5.18 0.45
C ASP A 61 3.23 3.77 1.08
N ALA A 62 3.76 3.64 2.29
CA ALA A 62 3.78 2.39 3.03
C ALA A 62 2.36 1.87 3.36
N VAL A 63 1.44 2.77 3.77
CA VAL A 63 0.03 2.42 4.02
C VAL A 63 -0.63 1.87 2.77
N VAL A 64 -0.44 2.54 1.62
CA VAL A 64 -1.05 2.13 0.35
C VAL A 64 -0.47 0.81 -0.15
N LEU A 65 0.87 0.66 -0.13
CA LEU A 65 1.52 -0.59 -0.53
C LEU A 65 1.08 -1.76 0.35
N THR A 66 1.03 -1.57 1.67
CA THR A 66 0.54 -2.58 2.62
C THR A 66 -0.90 -3.00 2.29
N ALA A 67 -1.78 -2.05 1.97
CA ALA A 67 -3.16 -2.35 1.59
C ALA A 67 -3.23 -3.18 0.28
N TRP A 68 -2.40 -2.85 -0.71
CA TRP A 68 -2.32 -3.60 -1.96
C TRP A 68 -1.82 -5.03 -1.74
N LEU A 69 -0.71 -5.21 -1.00
CA LEU A 69 -0.15 -6.53 -0.68
C LEU A 69 -1.15 -7.43 0.05
N ARG A 70 -1.92 -6.85 0.99
CA ARG A 70 -3.00 -7.56 1.68
C ARG A 70 -4.15 -7.92 0.74
N GLY A 71 -4.58 -6.99 -0.12
CA GLY A 71 -5.65 -7.25 -1.08
C GLY A 71 -5.27 -8.28 -2.15
N ALA A 72 -3.98 -8.37 -2.48
CA ALA A 72 -3.41 -9.40 -3.33
C ALA A 72 -3.23 -10.76 -2.62
N SER A 73 -3.56 -10.85 -1.32
CA SER A 73 -3.40 -12.07 -0.50
C SER A 73 -1.97 -12.62 -0.48
N LEU A 74 -0.97 -11.72 -0.49
CA LEU A 74 0.44 -12.11 -0.46
C LEU A 74 0.91 -12.32 0.99
N LEU A 75 1.82 -13.28 1.18
CA LEU A 75 2.54 -13.48 2.43
C LEU A 75 3.72 -12.51 2.48
N PHE A 76 3.71 -11.56 3.40
CA PHE A 76 4.76 -10.56 3.52
C PHE A 76 4.97 -10.06 4.96
N LEU A 77 6.09 -9.39 5.19
CA LEU A 77 6.37 -8.61 6.39
C LEU A 77 6.83 -7.20 6.01
N HIS A 78 6.44 -6.22 6.81
CA HIS A 78 7.07 -4.91 6.84
C HIS A 78 8.13 -4.88 7.95
N VAL A 79 9.32 -4.36 7.67
CA VAL A 79 10.43 -4.24 8.61
C VAL A 79 10.60 -2.78 9.04
N PRO A 80 10.02 -2.34 10.17
CA PRO A 80 9.99 -0.93 10.57
C PRO A 80 11.32 -0.48 11.23
N ASN A 81 12.42 -0.54 10.48
CA ASN A 81 13.76 -0.28 10.99
C ASN A 81 14.07 1.21 11.24
N GLU A 82 13.27 2.14 10.72
CA GLU A 82 13.53 3.58 10.78
C GLU A 82 13.05 4.28 12.07
N GLY A 83 12.49 3.54 13.04
CA GLY A 83 11.97 4.12 14.29
C GLY A 83 13.04 4.78 15.18
N LYS A 84 12.75 5.99 15.68
CA LYS A 84 13.56 6.68 16.71
C LYS A 84 13.58 5.84 17.99
N ARG A 85 14.76 5.64 18.56
CA ARG A 85 14.98 4.83 19.76
C ARG A 85 16.16 5.32 20.58
N SER A 86 16.19 4.99 21.87
CA SER A 86 17.36 5.26 22.72
C SER A 86 18.58 4.46 22.24
N GLY A 87 19.79 4.96 22.53
CA GLY A 87 21.03 4.25 22.20
C GLY A 87 21.11 2.85 22.82
N ARG A 88 20.64 2.71 24.08
CA ARG A 88 20.56 1.42 24.79
C ARG A 88 19.63 0.44 24.08
N THR A 89 18.41 0.89 23.76
CA THR A 89 17.41 0.07 23.04
C THR A 89 17.96 -0.35 21.67
N GLY A 90 18.57 0.58 20.93
CA GLY A 90 19.16 0.26 19.62
C GLY A 90 20.30 -0.76 19.70
N ALA A 91 21.18 -0.66 20.70
CA ALA A 91 22.26 -1.62 20.92
C ALA A 91 21.75 -2.99 21.37
N PHE A 92 20.69 -3.05 22.17
CA PHE A 92 20.02 -4.31 22.50
C PHE A 92 19.41 -4.95 21.25
N LEU A 93 18.62 -4.21 20.48
CA LEU A 93 17.98 -4.72 19.25
C LEU A 93 18.99 -5.26 18.24
N ARG A 94 20.11 -4.57 18.02
CA ARG A 94 21.19 -5.08 17.12
C ARG A 94 21.76 -6.40 17.61
N ARG A 95 21.95 -6.56 18.93
CA ARG A 95 22.42 -7.82 19.52
C ARG A 95 21.40 -8.95 19.42
N THR A 96 20.11 -8.61 19.39
CA THR A 96 19.03 -9.59 19.21
C THR A 96 18.63 -9.79 17.74
N GLY A 97 19.44 -9.31 16.78
CA GLY A 97 19.24 -9.60 15.36
C GLY A 97 18.59 -8.49 14.52
N LEU A 98 18.45 -7.26 15.04
CA LEU A 98 18.06 -6.12 14.21
C LEU A 98 19.13 -5.87 13.14
N ALA A 99 18.79 -6.24 11.91
CA ALA A 99 19.60 -6.00 10.72
C ALA A 99 19.52 -4.53 10.29
N LYS A 100 20.63 -3.80 10.42
CA LYS A 100 20.72 -2.42 9.91
C LYS A 100 20.52 -2.42 8.40
N GLY A 101 19.62 -1.56 7.91
CA GLY A 101 19.39 -1.38 6.48
C GLY A 101 18.63 -2.53 5.83
N ALA A 102 18.03 -3.46 6.59
CA ALA A 102 17.17 -4.48 5.98
C ALA A 102 16.02 -3.82 5.22
N PRO A 103 15.59 -4.37 4.07
CA PRO A 103 14.57 -3.77 3.22
C PRO A 103 13.24 -3.58 3.95
N ASP A 104 12.49 -2.54 3.58
CA ASP A 104 11.21 -2.21 4.20
C ASP A 104 10.16 -3.32 4.06
N TYR A 105 10.14 -4.06 2.96
CA TYR A 105 9.20 -5.15 2.74
C TYR A 105 9.90 -6.41 2.23
N LEU A 106 9.52 -7.54 2.81
CA LEU A 106 9.88 -8.88 2.35
C LEU A 106 8.60 -9.63 2.02
N VAL A 107 8.42 -9.98 0.75
CA VAL A 107 7.30 -10.79 0.23
C VAL A 107 7.81 -12.20 0.01
N PHE A 108 7.24 -13.16 0.72
CA PHE A 108 7.64 -14.56 0.72
C PHE A 108 6.85 -15.39 -0.30
N THR A 109 5.74 -14.87 -0.81
CA THR A 109 5.03 -15.50 -1.93
C THR A 109 5.93 -15.44 -3.17
N PRO A 110 6.28 -16.57 -3.80
CA PRO A 110 7.08 -16.58 -5.02
C PRO A 110 6.34 -15.88 -6.17
N PRO A 111 7.03 -15.11 -7.01
CA PRO A 111 6.37 -14.44 -8.14
C PRO A 111 5.93 -15.42 -9.24
N PRO A 112 4.78 -15.18 -9.89
CA PRO A 112 4.27 -16.10 -10.91
C PRO A 112 5.04 -16.14 -12.23
N LEU A 113 5.73 -15.06 -12.63
CA LEU A 113 6.35 -14.95 -13.95
C LEU A 113 7.87 -15.14 -13.96
N VAL A 114 8.50 -15.20 -12.80
CA VAL A 114 9.95 -15.34 -12.68
C VAL A 114 10.30 -16.38 -11.63
N ASP A 115 11.35 -17.16 -11.88
CA ASP A 115 11.82 -18.19 -10.96
C ASP A 115 12.74 -17.59 -9.89
N VAL A 116 12.15 -16.97 -8.87
CA VAL A 116 12.84 -16.41 -7.70
C VAL A 116 12.11 -16.78 -6.41
N ARG A 117 12.83 -16.77 -5.29
CA ARG A 117 12.35 -17.26 -3.99
C ARG A 117 11.37 -16.32 -3.30
N GLY A 118 11.43 -15.03 -3.62
CA GLY A 118 10.65 -13.98 -2.99
C GLY A 118 11.03 -12.59 -3.51
N VAL A 119 10.41 -11.55 -2.96
CA VAL A 119 10.64 -10.16 -3.35
C VAL A 119 11.04 -9.31 -2.15
N ALA A 120 12.07 -8.49 -2.33
CA ALA A 120 12.48 -7.48 -1.38
C ALA A 120 12.26 -6.07 -1.95
N ILE A 121 11.60 -5.21 -1.20
CA ILE A 121 11.32 -3.84 -1.61
C ILE A 121 11.87 -2.89 -0.55
N GLU A 122 12.75 -2.01 -0.98
CA GLU A 122 13.17 -0.83 -0.23
C GLU A 122 12.32 0.35 -0.72
N LEU A 123 11.38 0.80 0.10
CA LEU A 123 10.42 1.83 -0.27
C LEU A 123 10.95 3.20 0.13
N LYS A 124 11.12 4.09 -0.85
CA LYS A 124 11.55 5.46 -0.61
C LYS A 124 10.54 6.46 -1.09
N SER A 125 10.48 7.61 -0.42
CA SER A 125 9.86 8.79 -1.02
C SER A 125 10.48 9.10 -2.40
N LEU A 126 9.78 9.89 -3.22
CA LEU A 126 10.24 10.23 -4.58
C LEU A 126 11.63 10.87 -4.66
N ARG A 127 12.10 11.52 -3.59
CA ARG A 127 13.44 12.11 -3.49
C ARG A 127 14.37 11.31 -2.58
N GLY A 128 13.85 10.30 -1.90
CA GLY A 128 14.60 9.42 -1.03
C GLY A 128 15.65 8.65 -1.81
N ARG A 129 16.74 8.34 -1.12
CA ARG A 129 17.84 7.53 -1.64
C ARG A 129 18.08 6.39 -0.67
N ALA A 130 18.31 5.20 -1.20
CA ALA A 130 18.80 4.09 -0.40
C ALA A 130 20.20 4.43 0.15
N THR A 131 20.45 4.01 1.38
CA THR A 131 21.76 4.02 2.02
C THR A 131 22.68 2.96 1.40
N PRO A 132 24.00 3.04 1.60
CA PRO A 132 24.92 1.98 1.18
C PRO A 132 24.53 0.60 1.74
N GLU A 133 24.15 0.53 3.02
CA GLU A 133 23.76 -0.71 3.67
C GLU A 133 22.49 -1.32 3.07
N GLN A 134 21.50 -0.48 2.73
CA GLN A 134 20.30 -0.93 2.03
C GLN A 134 20.62 -1.48 0.64
N ARG A 135 21.52 -0.83 -0.11
CA ARG A 135 21.96 -1.36 -1.41
C ARG A 135 22.67 -2.70 -1.28
N GLN A 136 23.50 -2.87 -0.24
CA GLN A 136 24.17 -4.14 0.02
C GLN A 136 23.15 -5.25 0.31
N TRP A 137 22.15 -4.98 1.15
CA TRP A 137 21.06 -5.94 1.40
C TRP A 137 20.35 -6.39 0.14
N LEU A 138 20.03 -5.46 -0.77
CA LEU A 138 19.36 -5.81 -2.02
C LEU A 138 20.27 -6.69 -2.90
N ALA A 139 21.56 -6.36 -3.02
CA ALA A 139 22.52 -7.17 -3.79
C ALA A 139 22.73 -8.57 -3.20
N ASP A 140 22.78 -8.68 -1.87
CA ASP A 140 22.89 -9.96 -1.17
C ASP A 140 21.64 -10.83 -1.39
N LEU A 141 20.45 -10.22 -1.38
CA LEU A 141 19.18 -10.90 -1.63
C LEU A 141 19.05 -11.34 -3.10
N GLU A 142 19.46 -10.51 -4.05
CA GLU A 142 19.55 -10.88 -5.47
C GLU A 142 20.48 -12.10 -5.65
N SER A 143 21.66 -12.06 -5.01
CA SER A 143 22.60 -13.19 -5.02
C SER A 143 22.03 -14.45 -4.35
N ALA A 144 21.10 -14.29 -3.41
CA ALA A 144 20.37 -15.37 -2.75
C ALA A 144 19.12 -15.85 -3.53
N GLY A 145 18.89 -15.33 -4.75
CA GLY A 145 17.78 -15.74 -5.62
C GLY A 145 16.46 -15.04 -5.32
N TRP A 146 16.48 -13.80 -4.84
CA TRP A 146 15.31 -12.94 -4.67
C TRP A 146 15.24 -11.88 -5.75
N ALA A 147 14.05 -11.38 -6.08
CA ALA A 147 13.92 -10.12 -6.80
C ALA A 147 14.00 -8.96 -5.79
N ALA A 148 14.92 -8.01 -5.97
CA ALA A 148 15.11 -6.92 -5.01
C ALA A 148 15.12 -5.56 -5.72
N GLN A 149 14.44 -4.55 -5.18
CA GLN A 149 14.43 -3.23 -5.81
C GLN A 149 14.20 -2.08 -4.82
N VAL A 150 14.85 -0.94 -5.09
CA VAL A 150 14.48 0.35 -4.49
C VAL A 150 13.32 0.94 -5.28
N CYS A 151 12.16 1.06 -4.64
CA CYS A 151 10.95 1.59 -5.25
C CYS A 151 10.66 3.00 -4.73
N ARG A 152 10.46 3.96 -5.65
CA ARG A 152 10.17 5.36 -5.29
C ARG A 152 8.66 5.61 -5.28
N GLY A 153 8.08 5.55 -4.09
CA GLY A 153 6.65 5.62 -3.84
C GLY A 153 5.92 4.32 -4.15
N TRP A 154 4.67 4.21 -3.68
CA TRP A 154 3.92 2.95 -3.75
C TRP A 154 3.64 2.49 -5.19
N ARG A 155 3.49 3.43 -6.14
CA ARG A 155 3.23 3.10 -7.56
C ARG A 155 4.37 2.30 -8.17
N ALA A 156 5.61 2.75 -7.97
CA ALA A 156 6.78 2.03 -8.46
C ALA A 156 6.91 0.63 -7.82
N ALA A 157 6.51 0.48 -6.56
CA ALA A 157 6.51 -0.81 -5.89
C ALA A 157 5.46 -1.76 -6.46
N VAL A 158 4.25 -1.27 -6.73
CA VAL A 158 3.18 -2.04 -7.37
C VAL A 158 3.56 -2.42 -8.80
N GLU A 159 4.07 -1.47 -9.59
CA GLU A 159 4.55 -1.74 -10.96
C GLU A 159 5.64 -2.82 -10.97
N PHE A 160 6.57 -2.77 -10.01
CA PHE A 160 7.58 -3.82 -9.86
C PHE A 160 6.95 -5.17 -9.54
N LEU A 161 6.03 -5.26 -8.58
CA LEU A 161 5.35 -6.51 -8.24
C LEU A 161 4.53 -7.06 -9.42
N GLU A 162 3.82 -6.21 -10.14
CA GLU A 162 3.06 -6.58 -11.34
C GLU A 162 3.97 -7.08 -12.46
N SER A 163 5.15 -6.48 -12.63
CA SER A 163 6.16 -6.94 -13.60
C SER A 163 6.65 -8.38 -13.31
N LEU A 164 6.61 -8.79 -12.05
CA LEU A 164 6.93 -10.15 -11.61
C LEU A 164 5.72 -11.11 -11.68
N GLY A 165 4.54 -10.62 -12.08
CA GLY A 165 3.35 -11.42 -12.31
C GLY A 165 2.28 -11.36 -11.22
N PHE A 166 2.50 -10.60 -10.14
CA PHE A 166 1.49 -10.46 -9.10
C PHE A 166 0.28 -9.68 -9.63
N LYS A 167 -0.89 -10.02 -9.10
CA LYS A 167 -2.15 -9.31 -9.37
C LYS A 167 -2.72 -8.85 -8.05
N GLY A 168 -3.18 -7.61 -7.99
CA GLY A 168 -3.74 -7.02 -6.79
C GLY A 168 -4.97 -6.16 -7.06
N PRO A 169 -5.54 -5.56 -6.00
CA PRO A 169 -6.71 -4.71 -6.12
C PRO A 169 -6.38 -3.42 -6.87
N ALA A 170 -7.37 -2.86 -7.57
CA ALA A 170 -7.27 -1.51 -8.11
C ALA A 170 -7.17 -0.49 -6.96
N ILE A 171 -6.12 0.31 -6.93
CA ILE A 171 -5.97 1.39 -5.95
C ILE A 171 -6.61 2.67 -6.53
N ARG A 172 -7.62 3.21 -5.84
CA ARG A 172 -8.16 4.53 -6.16
C ARG A 172 -7.23 5.58 -5.55
N GLY A 173 -6.64 6.41 -6.40
CA GLY A 173 -5.68 7.46 -6.02
C GLY A 173 -6.30 8.77 -5.59
#